data_AF-A0AB37QKG2-F1
#
_entry.id   AF-A0AB37QKG2-F1
#
_cell.length_a   1.000
_cell.length_b   1.000
_cell.length_c   1.000
_cell.angle_alpha   90.00
_cell.angle_beta   90.00
_cell.angle_gamma   90.00
#
_symmetry.space_group_name_H-M   'P 1'
#
loop_
_entity.id
_entity.type
_entity.pdbx_description
1 polymer ?
#
loop_
_entity_poly.entity_id
_entity_poly.type
_entity_poly.pdbx_seq_one_letter_code
_entity_poly.pdbx_strand_id
1 'polypeptide(L)'
;MDKEWSMVRALPWFLVAGLLAGCAGKPVAEEVEGDSPTQPLQLSCYQAGWQAETVPVIYKRGGQEVWDRYEFMPRTTGGIGCL
;
A
#
# COMPACT_ATOMS: atom_id res chain seq x y z
N MET A 1 -25.22 -40.67 17.52
CA MET A 1 -23.96 -39.94 17.83
C MET A 1 -23.41 -39.31 16.55
N ASP A 2 -24.26 -38.65 15.77
CA ASP A 2 -24.05 -38.54 14.31
C ASP A 2 -23.86 -37.08 13.86
N LYS A 3 -24.23 -36.14 14.74
CA LYS A 3 -24.23 -34.70 14.46
C LYS A 3 -22.85 -34.06 14.63
N GLU A 4 -22.05 -34.54 15.59
CA GLU A 4 -20.72 -33.99 15.88
C GLU A 4 -19.65 -34.46 14.88
N TRP A 5 -19.72 -35.73 14.44
CA TRP A 5 -18.86 -36.25 13.37
C TRP A 5 -19.07 -35.51 12.04
N SER A 6 -20.33 -35.16 11.71
CA SER A 6 -20.64 -34.37 10.51
C SER A 6 -20.06 -32.96 10.55
N MET A 7 -20.06 -32.31 11.72
CA MET A 7 -19.53 -30.95 11.86
C MET A 7 -18.00 -30.92 11.75
N VAL A 8 -17.31 -31.90 12.34
CA VAL A 8 -15.84 -32.06 12.23
C VAL A 8 -15.42 -32.27 10.78
N ARG A 9 -16.18 -33.05 10.00
CA ARG A 9 -15.89 -33.30 8.58
C ARG A 9 -16.23 -32.12 7.67
N ALA A 10 -17.16 -31.25 8.09
CA ALA A 10 -17.54 -30.04 7.36
C ALA A 10 -16.61 -28.85 7.62
N LEU A 11 -15.93 -28.81 8.77
CA LEU A 11 -14.99 -27.75 9.16
C LEU A 11 -13.94 -27.39 8.09
N PRO A 12 -13.20 -28.34 7.48
CA PRO A 12 -12.23 -28.00 6.44
C PRO A 12 -12.87 -27.37 5.20
N TRP A 13 -14.10 -27.76 4.85
CA TRP A 13 -14.83 -27.16 3.73
C TRP A 13 -15.21 -25.70 4.00
N PHE A 14 -15.61 -25.36 5.23
CA PHE A 14 -15.87 -23.98 5.61
C PHE A 14 -14.61 -23.10 5.58
N LEU A 15 -13.46 -23.64 6.01
CA LEU A 15 -12.19 -22.91 5.94
C LEU A 15 -11.76 -22.63 4.50
N VAL A 16 -11.85 -23.62 3.61
CA VAL A 16 -11.53 -23.46 2.18
C VAL A 16 -12.46 -22.45 1.52
N ALA A 17 -13.77 -22.52 1.79
CA ALA A 17 -14.74 -21.57 1.26
C ALA A 17 -14.47 -20.14 1.75
N GLY A 18 -14.12 -19.95 3.03
CA GLY A 18 -13.74 -18.65 3.59
C GLY A 18 -12.48 -18.08 2.96
N LEU A 19 -11.45 -18.91 2.72
CA LEU A 19 -10.20 -18.48 2.10
C LEU A 19 -10.39 -18.05 0.64
N LEU A 20 -11.21 -18.79 -0.12
CA LEU A 20 -11.55 -18.46 -1.51
C LEU A 20 -12.37 -17.16 -1.60
N ALA A 21 -13.33 -16.95 -0.70
CA ALA A 21 -14.13 -15.73 -0.66
C ALA A 21 -13.29 -14.49 -0.29
N GLY A 22 -12.34 -14.63 0.64
CA GLY A 22 -11.40 -13.57 0.99
C GLY A 22 -10.45 -13.19 -0.15
N CYS A 23 -10.06 -14.16 -0.99
CA CYS A 23 -9.15 -13.93 -2.11
C CYS A 23 -9.86 -13.42 -3.39
N ALA A 24 -11.16 -13.71 -3.54
CA ALA A 24 -11.97 -13.21 -4.66
C ALA A 24 -12.51 -11.78 -4.46
N GLY A 25 -12.30 -11.20 -3.28
CA GLY A 25 -12.68 -9.82 -2.99
C GLY A 25 -11.84 -8.85 -3.81
N LYS A 26 -12.46 -8.18 -4.79
CA LYS A 26 -11.89 -6.95 -5.35
C LYS A 26 -11.94 -5.89 -4.24
N PRO A 27 -10.80 -5.34 -3.77
CA PRO A 27 -10.86 -4.17 -2.91
C PRO A 27 -11.54 -3.06 -3.70
N VAL A 28 -12.67 -2.57 -3.19
CA VAL A 28 -13.18 -1.27 -3.64
C VAL A 28 -12.14 -0.27 -3.19
N ALA A 29 -11.42 0.30 -4.15
CA ALA A 29 -10.56 1.44 -3.86
C ALA A 29 -11.47 2.53 -3.32
N GLU A 30 -11.26 2.89 -2.06
CA GLU A 30 -11.84 4.10 -1.51
C GLU A 30 -11.41 5.24 -2.43
N GLU A 31 -12.39 6.03 -2.87
CA GLU A 31 -12.12 7.23 -3.65
C GLU A 31 -11.24 8.10 -2.75
N VAL A 32 -9.94 8.18 -3.07
CA VAL A 32 -9.06 9.14 -2.41
C VAL A 32 -9.67 10.49 -2.72
N GLU A 33 -10.35 11.06 -1.73
CA GLU A 33 -10.86 12.43 -1.76
C GLU A 33 -9.67 13.28 -2.19
N GLY A 34 -9.76 13.79 -3.43
CA GLY A 34 -8.59 14.26 -4.17
C GLY A 34 -7.73 15.15 -3.29
N ASP A 35 -6.45 14.79 -3.20
CA ASP A 35 -5.41 15.47 -2.42
C ASP A 35 -5.64 16.99 -2.48
N SER A 36 -6.30 17.51 -1.45
CA SER A 36 -6.58 18.94 -1.37
C SER A 36 -5.19 19.59 -1.28
N PRO A 37 -4.81 20.52 -2.18
CA PRO A 37 -3.44 21.02 -2.29
C PRO A 37 -2.92 21.73 -1.03
N THR A 38 -3.78 21.90 -0.03
CA THR A 38 -3.53 22.57 1.25
C THR A 38 -3.27 21.60 2.41
N GLN A 39 -3.50 20.29 2.27
CA GLN A 39 -3.20 19.33 3.34
C GLN A 39 -1.72 18.96 3.28
N PRO A 40 -0.96 19.13 4.39
CA PRO A 40 0.43 18.74 4.43
C PRO A 40 0.52 17.22 4.22
N LEU A 41 1.28 16.81 3.23
CA LEU A 41 1.47 15.40 2.97
C LEU A 41 2.30 14.82 4.12
N GLN A 42 1.65 14.00 4.95
CA GLN A 42 2.27 13.37 6.10
C GLN A 42 3.15 12.21 5.63
N LEU A 43 4.40 12.51 5.33
CA LEU A 43 5.42 11.49 5.11
C LEU A 43 5.92 11.01 6.47
N SER A 44 5.87 9.69 6.69
CA SER A 44 6.53 9.13 7.86
C SER A 44 8.04 9.36 7.77
N CYS A 45 8.70 9.63 8.91
CA CYS A 45 10.18 9.71 8.97
C CYS A 45 10.84 8.48 8.34
N TYR A 46 10.20 7.31 8.42
CA TYR A 46 10.64 6.08 7.79
C TYR A 46 10.60 6.14 6.26
N GLN A 47 9.53 6.64 5.66
CA GLN A 47 9.47 6.86 4.21
C GLN A 47 10.49 7.89 3.75
N ALA A 48 10.66 8.98 4.48
CA ALA A 48 11.67 10.00 4.16
C ALA A 48 13.10 9.42 4.23
N GLY A 49 13.39 8.62 5.26
CA GLY A 49 14.68 7.95 5.41
C GLY A 49 14.97 6.97 4.26
N TRP A 50 14.00 6.14 3.90
CA TRP A 50 14.14 5.21 2.78
C TRP A 50 14.40 5.93 1.44
N GLN A 51 13.76 7.09 1.22
CA GLN A 51 14.01 7.92 0.03
C GLN A 51 15.42 8.53 0.06
N ALA A 52 15.88 9.04 1.21
CA ALA A 52 17.22 9.61 1.34
C ALA A 52 18.34 8.60 1.01
N GLU A 53 18.13 7.32 1.35
CA GLU A 53 19.10 6.26 1.05
C GLU A 53 19.07 5.80 -0.42
N THR A 54 17.92 5.86 -1.09
CA THR A 54 17.73 5.29 -2.43
C THR A 54 17.94 6.31 -3.55
N VAL A 55 17.59 7.58 -3.33
CA VAL A 55 17.75 8.69 -4.30
C VAL A 55 19.16 8.76 -4.91
N PRO A 56 20.26 8.69 -4.13
CA PRO A 56 21.60 8.73 -4.69
C PRO A 56 21.90 7.57 -5.63
N VAL A 57 21.33 6.39 -5.38
CA VAL A 57 21.53 5.19 -6.22
C VAL A 57 20.80 5.33 -7.54
N ILE A 58 19.58 5.87 -7.52
CA ILE A 58 18.76 6.11 -8.71
C ILE A 58 19.44 7.13 -9.62
N TYR A 59 19.86 8.27 -9.06
CA TYR A 59 20.58 9.28 -9.84
C TYR A 59 21.89 8.74 -10.40
N LYS A 60 22.65 7.98 -9.61
CA LYS A 60 23.94 7.43 -10.04
C LYS A 60 23.83 6.40 -11.17
N ARG A 61 22.76 5.59 -11.21
CA ARG A 61 22.59 4.53 -12.21
C ARG A 61 21.77 4.97 -13.42
N GLY A 62 20.79 5.85 -13.22
CA GLY A 62 19.85 6.26 -14.25
C GLY A 62 20.13 7.62 -14.86
N GLY A 63 21.05 8.40 -14.29
CA GLY A 63 21.36 9.74 -14.79
C GLY A 63 20.14 10.67 -14.77
N GLN A 64 20.20 11.70 -15.61
CA GLN A 64 19.21 12.77 -15.61
C GLN A 64 17.88 12.33 -16.24
N GLU A 65 17.91 11.48 -17.29
CA GLU A 65 16.66 11.07 -17.94
C GLU A 65 15.76 10.19 -17.06
N VAL A 66 16.35 9.45 -16.11
CA VAL A 66 15.61 8.67 -15.12
C VAL A 66 15.18 9.55 -13.96
N TRP A 67 16.01 10.52 -13.56
CA TRP A 67 15.67 11.49 -12.52
C TRP A 67 14.44 12.33 -12.91
N ASP A 68 14.38 12.83 -14.14
CA ASP A 68 13.24 13.62 -14.64
C ASP A 68 11.91 12.86 -14.65
N ARG A 69 11.96 11.52 -14.64
CA ARG A 69 10.79 10.63 -14.59
C ARG A 69 10.53 10.08 -13.19
N TYR A 70 11.48 10.23 -12.27
CA TYR A 70 11.33 9.75 -10.91
C TYR A 70 10.44 10.75 -10.15
N GLU A 71 9.31 10.31 -9.61
CA GLU A 71 8.35 11.19 -8.94
C GLU A 71 8.43 10.92 -7.44
N PHE A 72 9.16 11.78 -6.71
CA PHE A 72 9.54 11.57 -5.30
C PHE A 72 8.72 12.39 -4.30
N MET A 73 8.10 13.46 -4.77
CA MET A 73 7.27 14.33 -3.95
C MET A 73 5.94 14.52 -4.67
N PRO A 74 4.81 14.41 -3.96
CA PRO A 74 3.56 14.84 -4.53
C PRO A 74 3.70 16.30 -4.95
N ARG A 75 3.14 16.63 -6.12
CA ARG A 75 3.26 17.98 -6.70
C ARG A 75 2.48 19.05 -5.92
N THR A 76 1.94 18.69 -4.76
CA THR A 76 1.23 19.60 -3.88
C THR A 76 2.21 20.54 -3.20
N THR A 77 1.91 21.83 -3.28
CA THR A 77 2.74 22.95 -2.79
C THR A 77 2.70 23.09 -1.25
N GLY A 78 2.27 22.04 -0.55
CA GLY A 78 2.13 22.00 0.91
C GLY A 78 3.43 21.63 1.61
N GLY A 79 3.57 22.06 2.87
CA GLY A 79 4.74 21.73 3.69
C GLY A 79 4.88 20.23 3.91
N ILE A 80 6.02 19.65 3.54
CA ILE A 80 6.37 18.26 3.84
C ILE A 80 6.79 18.21 5.31
N GLY A 81 5.93 17.67 6.15
CA GLY A 81 6.17 17.48 7.57
C GLY A 81 6.50 16.03 7.89
N CYS A 82 7.45 15.83 8.80
CA CYS A 82 7.60 14.57 9.52
C CYS A 82 6.85 14.73 10.85
N LEU A 83 5.87 13.87 11.11
CA LEU A 83 5.20 13.82 12.42
C LEU A 83 5.90 12.84 13.37
#